data_AF-A0A1P8XC59-F1
#
_entry.id   AF-A0A1P8XC59-F1
#
_cell.length_a   1.000
_cell.length_b   1.000
_cell.length_c   1.000
_cell.angle_alpha   90.00
_cell.angle_beta   90.00
_cell.angle_gamma   90.00
#
_symmetry.space_group_name_H-M   'P 1'
#
loop_
_entity.id
_entity.type
_entity.pdbx_description
1 polymer ?
#
loop_
_entity_poly.entity_id
_entity_poly.type
_entity_poly.pdbx_seq_one_letter_code
_entity_poly.pdbx_strand_id
1 'polypeptide(L)'
;MGANEKLRARYRVVELQRKKNEARARRDRANAAGAEEIRAILHRVGAVDTWERKRFEHAAESIRADAVTRRSGHFRGLQTVIEQMRARGQTLAQIAELTGVDGRELQAVLRRARSGDAGRQGSSASSEASRRPDVDVDPRSEDAIEGSSSDGAYDPTRCIRCDAAMLDEDAAPRRGRRRLYCSDTCRRDASAARNAAQRYGAPIRVIEVPRVAASQNQSAETPEPHQSVAPMDAVNSVLDDGEALRGLLTRVAEQARLKKLDRATLTAARDLSNAVHRHRDW
;
A
#
# COMPACT_ATOMS: atom_id res chain seq x y z
N MET A 1 55.22 10.48 66.82
CA MET A 1 53.81 10.64 66.39
C MET A 1 52.89 10.26 67.54
N GLY A 2 52.36 11.24 68.27
CA GLY A 2 51.49 11.01 69.43
C GLY A 2 50.10 10.48 69.01
N ALA A 3 49.41 9.78 69.92
CA ALA A 3 48.07 9.21 69.65
C ALA A 3 47.04 10.27 69.18
N ASN A 4 47.15 11.51 69.67
CA ASN A 4 46.31 12.63 69.26
C ASN A 4 46.53 13.03 67.79
N GLU A 5 47.76 12.92 67.30
CA GLU A 5 48.13 13.25 65.92
C GLU A 5 47.58 12.22 64.91
N LYS A 6 47.57 10.94 65.30
CA LYS A 6 46.92 9.87 64.52
C LYS A 6 45.40 10.07 64.43
N LEU A 7 44.75 10.49 65.52
CA LEU A 7 43.32 10.83 65.52
C LEU A 7 43.03 12.02 64.61
N ARG A 8 43.82 13.08 64.68
CA ARG A 8 43.71 14.26 63.78
C ARG A 8 43.95 13.89 62.31
N ALA A 9 44.86 12.97 62.02
CA ALA A 9 45.10 12.49 60.65
C ALA A 9 43.90 11.71 60.11
N ARG A 10 43.31 10.81 60.92
CA ARG A 10 42.08 10.08 60.55
C ARG A 10 40.90 11.02 60.30
N TYR A 11 40.72 12.01 61.16
CA TYR A 11 39.67 13.02 60.99
C TYR A 11 39.80 13.77 59.66
N ARG A 12 41.03 14.21 59.33
CA ARG A 12 41.32 14.87 58.04
C ARG A 12 41.01 13.98 56.83
N VAL A 13 41.32 12.68 56.89
CA VAL A 13 40.98 11.74 55.81
C VAL A 13 39.46 11.62 55.63
N VAL A 14 38.72 11.47 56.73
CA VAL A 14 37.25 11.38 56.71
C VAL A 14 36.63 12.67 56.16
N GLU A 15 37.11 13.85 56.57
CA GLU A 15 36.63 15.12 56.05
C GLU A 15 36.92 15.30 54.55
N LEU A 16 38.11 14.93 54.09
CA LEU A 16 38.45 14.95 52.66
C LEU A 16 37.55 14.01 51.86
N GLN A 17 37.24 12.83 52.40
CA GLN A 17 36.33 11.88 51.78
C GLN A 17 34.90 12.42 51.75
N ARG A 18 34.44 13.05 52.85
CA ARG A 18 33.13 13.72 52.91
C ARG A 18 33.02 14.80 51.84
N LYS A 19 34.02 15.69 51.73
CA LYS A 19 34.07 16.74 50.70
C LYS A 19 34.05 16.17 49.27
N LYS A 20 34.79 15.09 49.02
CA LYS A 20 34.75 14.39 47.71
C LYS A 20 33.37 13.80 47.41
N ASN A 21 32.72 13.21 48.41
CA ASN A 21 31.37 12.65 48.27
C ASN A 21 30.33 13.75 48.03
N GLU A 22 30.40 14.86 48.76
CA GLU A 22 29.55 16.03 48.54
C GLU A 22 29.73 16.61 47.12
N ALA A 23 30.97 16.69 46.64
CA ALA A 23 31.27 17.15 45.28
C ALA A 23 30.74 16.19 44.20
N ARG A 24 30.75 14.88 44.45
CA ARG A 24 30.11 13.89 43.58
C ARG A 24 28.59 14.07 43.58
N ALA A 25 27.97 14.12 44.76
CA ALA A 25 26.53 14.31 44.89
C ALA A 25 26.02 15.60 44.24
N ARG A 26 26.81 16.68 44.26
CA ARG A 26 26.49 17.91 43.52
C ARG A 26 26.49 17.70 42.01
N ARG A 27 27.50 16.99 41.47
CA ARG A 27 27.56 16.66 40.03
C ARG A 27 26.44 15.74 39.62
N ASP A 28 26.14 14.72 40.42
CA ASP A 28 25.06 13.77 40.13
C ASP A 28 23.70 14.49 40.09
N ARG A 29 23.45 15.42 41.03
CA ARG A 29 22.25 16.26 41.01
C ARG A 29 22.20 17.20 39.80
N ALA A 30 23.31 17.82 39.44
CA ALA A 30 23.37 18.68 38.25
C ALA A 30 23.13 17.89 36.95
N ASN A 31 23.55 16.63 36.90
CA ASN A 31 23.45 15.77 35.73
C ASN A 31 22.17 14.91 35.69
N ALA A 32 21.34 14.93 36.74
CA ALA A 32 20.17 14.07 36.86
C ALA A 32 19.19 14.24 35.69
N ALA A 33 18.86 15.49 35.35
CA ALA A 33 17.97 15.81 34.23
C ALA A 33 18.55 15.36 32.88
N GLY A 34 19.85 15.59 32.66
CA GLY A 34 20.53 15.13 31.45
C GLY A 34 20.56 13.60 31.33
N ALA A 35 20.69 12.88 32.45
CA ALA A 35 20.62 11.42 32.45
C ALA A 35 19.22 10.90 32.09
N GLU A 36 18.16 11.58 32.53
CA GLU A 36 16.78 11.28 32.13
C GLU A 36 16.54 11.57 30.65
N GLU A 37 17.05 12.69 30.15
CA GLU A 37 16.97 13.05 28.73
C GLU A 37 17.68 12.02 27.85
N ILE A 38 18.89 11.59 28.23
CA ILE A 38 19.63 10.54 27.52
C ILE A 38 18.80 9.24 27.50
N ARG A 39 18.24 8.81 28.63
CA ARG A 39 17.38 7.62 28.68
C ARG A 39 16.17 7.77 27.74
N ALA A 40 15.51 8.92 27.73
CA ALA A 40 14.37 9.18 26.85
C ALA A 40 14.77 9.16 25.36
N ILE A 41 15.94 9.69 24.99
CA ILE A 41 16.48 9.60 23.63
C ILE A 41 16.74 8.14 23.25
N LEU A 42 17.42 7.37 24.10
CA LEU A 42 17.70 5.96 23.85
C LEU A 42 16.42 5.14 23.68
N HIS A 43 15.38 5.40 24.48
CA HIS A 43 14.07 4.78 24.30
C HIS A 43 13.43 5.12 22.95
N ARG A 44 13.51 6.39 22.51
CA ARG A 44 13.00 6.80 21.18
C ARG A 44 13.76 6.13 20.04
N VAL A 45 15.08 6.01 20.14
CA VAL A 45 15.90 5.28 19.15
C VAL A 45 15.50 3.80 19.11
N GLY A 46 15.40 3.14 20.27
CA GLY A 46 14.98 1.73 20.32
C GLY A 46 13.57 1.48 19.78
N ALA A 47 12.66 2.46 19.91
CA ALA A 47 11.34 2.40 19.29
C ALA A 47 11.42 2.44 17.76
N VAL A 48 12.30 3.27 17.20
CA VAL A 48 12.56 3.34 15.75
C VAL A 48 13.18 2.03 15.25
N ASP A 49 14.18 1.48 15.95
CA ASP A 49 14.82 0.22 15.56
C ASP A 49 13.81 -0.96 15.57
N THR A 50 12.92 -0.97 16.55
CA THR A 50 11.85 -1.98 16.64
C THR A 50 10.85 -1.81 15.51
N TRP A 51 10.47 -0.58 15.19
CA TRP A 51 9.59 -0.25 14.07
C TRP A 51 10.20 -0.65 12.71
N GLU A 52 11.49 -0.37 12.52
CA GLU A 52 12.23 -0.72 11.30
C GLU A 52 12.24 -2.23 11.10
N ARG A 53 12.62 -2.98 12.14
CA ARG A 53 12.64 -4.45 12.12
C ARG A 53 11.28 -5.05 11.77
N LYS A 54 10.22 -4.61 12.47
CA LYS A 54 8.84 -5.06 12.20
C LYS A 54 8.43 -4.79 10.76
N ARG A 55 8.78 -3.62 10.21
CA ARG A 55 8.48 -3.29 8.81
C ARG A 55 9.22 -4.18 7.83
N PHE A 56 10.50 -4.48 8.08
CA PHE A 56 11.26 -5.39 7.22
C PHE A 56 10.72 -6.81 7.28
N GLU A 57 10.40 -7.33 8.46
CA GLU A 57 9.81 -8.65 8.63
C GLU A 57 8.48 -8.75 7.88
N HIS A 58 7.60 -7.77 8.06
CA HIS A 58 6.32 -7.70 7.37
C HIS A 58 6.48 -7.61 5.84
N ALA A 59 7.40 -6.76 5.36
CA ALA A 59 7.69 -6.65 3.93
C ALA A 59 8.24 -7.95 3.36
N ALA A 60 9.16 -8.61 4.06
CA ALA A 60 9.72 -9.89 3.66
C ALA A 60 8.65 -10.99 3.60
N GLU A 61 7.74 -11.01 4.57
CA GLU A 61 6.61 -11.95 4.58
C GLU A 61 5.63 -11.69 3.43
N SER A 62 5.24 -10.43 3.20
CA SER A 62 4.39 -10.03 2.07
C SER A 62 5.01 -10.43 0.72
N ILE A 63 6.32 -10.19 0.54
CA ILE A 63 7.04 -10.60 -0.67
C ILE A 63 7.03 -12.13 -0.83
N ARG A 64 7.25 -12.88 0.26
CA ARG A 64 7.20 -14.36 0.21
C ARG A 64 5.79 -14.85 -0.16
N ALA A 65 4.74 -14.26 0.41
CA ALA A 65 3.36 -14.61 0.12
C ALA A 65 2.97 -14.31 -1.34
N ASP A 66 3.35 -13.13 -1.87
CA ASP A 66 3.15 -12.77 -3.28
C ASP A 66 3.91 -13.72 -4.21
N ALA A 67 5.16 -14.05 -3.88
CA ALA A 67 5.95 -14.99 -4.66
C ALA A 67 5.32 -16.40 -4.69
N VAL A 68 4.77 -16.88 -3.58
CA VAL A 68 4.04 -18.16 -3.52
C VAL A 68 2.80 -18.11 -4.40
N THR A 69 2.01 -17.04 -4.33
CA THR A 69 0.80 -16.85 -5.14
C THR A 69 1.10 -16.79 -6.64
N ARG A 70 2.16 -16.08 -7.04
CA ARG A 70 2.59 -16.05 -8.45
C ARG A 70 3.04 -17.42 -8.93
N ARG A 71 3.86 -18.12 -8.15
CA ARG A 71 4.33 -19.47 -8.49
C ARG A 71 3.17 -20.45 -8.62
N SER A 72 2.19 -20.41 -7.72
CA SER A 72 1.02 -21.30 -7.80
C SER A 72 0.18 -21.03 -9.06
N GLY A 73 0.02 -19.76 -9.45
CA GLY A 73 -0.59 -19.38 -10.72
C GLY A 73 0.13 -19.98 -11.94
N HIS A 74 1.46 -19.88 -11.98
CA HIS A 74 2.26 -20.49 -13.04
C HIS A 74 2.19 -22.02 -13.04
N PHE A 75 2.21 -22.65 -11.86
CA PHE A 75 2.08 -24.10 -11.74
C PHE A 75 0.71 -24.60 -12.21
N ARG A 76 -0.37 -23.90 -11.88
CA ARG A 76 -1.71 -24.21 -12.39
C ARG A 76 -1.77 -24.09 -13.91
N GLY A 77 -1.23 -23.00 -14.46
CA GLY A 77 -1.14 -22.83 -15.91
C GLY A 77 -0.35 -23.94 -16.60
N LEU A 78 0.77 -24.34 -16.03
CA LEU A 78 1.59 -25.45 -16.53
C LEU A 78 0.82 -26.79 -16.49
N GLN A 79 0.14 -27.09 -15.38
CA GLN A 79 -0.69 -28.30 -15.26
C GLN A 79 -1.76 -28.33 -16.35
N THR A 80 -2.48 -27.22 -16.55
CA THR A 80 -3.51 -27.12 -17.59
C THR A 80 -2.96 -27.38 -19.00
N VAL A 81 -1.81 -26.80 -19.35
CA VAL A 81 -1.20 -27.01 -20.68
C VAL A 81 -0.77 -28.47 -20.86
N ILE A 82 -0.13 -29.06 -19.85
CA ILE A 82 0.31 -30.46 -19.90
C ILE A 82 -0.90 -31.40 -20.02
N GLU A 83 -1.97 -31.17 -19.26
CA GLU A 83 -3.20 -31.95 -19.35
C GLU A 83 -3.85 -31.86 -20.72
N GLN A 84 -3.89 -30.67 -21.33
CA GLN A 84 -4.37 -30.50 -22.71
C GLN A 84 -3.51 -31.28 -23.73
N MET A 85 -2.18 -31.30 -23.57
CA MET A 85 -1.31 -32.09 -24.43
C MET A 85 -1.55 -33.59 -24.23
N ARG A 86 -1.73 -34.03 -22.99
CA ARG A 86 -2.07 -35.43 -22.67
C ARG A 86 -3.44 -35.84 -23.21
N ALA A 87 -4.43 -34.95 -23.19
CA ALA A 87 -5.74 -35.19 -23.79
C ALA A 87 -5.67 -35.38 -25.32
N ARG A 88 -4.64 -34.82 -25.98
CA ARG A 88 -4.31 -35.06 -27.39
C ARG A 88 -3.45 -36.31 -27.62
N GLY A 89 -3.23 -37.13 -26.59
CA GLY A 89 -2.49 -38.39 -26.68
C GLY A 89 -0.98 -38.30 -26.44
N GLN A 90 -0.44 -37.13 -26.09
CA GLN A 90 1.00 -36.99 -25.82
C GLN A 90 1.38 -37.61 -24.46
N THR A 91 2.50 -38.34 -24.43
CA THR A 91 3.11 -38.83 -23.18
C THR A 91 4.00 -37.75 -22.55
N LEU A 92 4.26 -37.84 -21.23
CA LEU A 92 5.16 -36.88 -20.57
C LEU A 92 6.59 -36.88 -21.15
N ALA A 93 7.07 -38.02 -21.67
CA ALA A 93 8.37 -38.10 -22.33
C ALA A 93 8.38 -37.33 -23.65
N GLN A 94 7.33 -37.46 -24.46
CA GLN A 94 7.19 -36.69 -25.71
C GLN A 94 6.99 -35.20 -25.45
N ILE A 95 6.27 -34.82 -24.39
CA ILE A 95 6.13 -33.41 -23.97
C ILE A 95 7.49 -32.85 -23.54
N ALA A 96 8.28 -33.61 -22.78
CA ALA A 96 9.62 -33.22 -22.35
C ALA A 96 10.56 -33.04 -23.56
N GLU A 97 10.55 -33.98 -24.51
CA GLU A 97 11.32 -33.90 -25.76
C GLU A 97 10.91 -32.70 -26.61
N LEU A 98 9.61 -32.45 -26.78
CA LEU A 98 9.08 -31.33 -27.56
C LEU A 98 9.40 -29.95 -26.93
N THR A 99 9.42 -29.87 -25.60
CA THR A 99 9.69 -28.61 -24.87
C THR A 99 11.17 -28.38 -24.58
N GLY A 100 12.02 -29.40 -24.78
CA GLY A 100 13.44 -29.35 -24.43
C GLY A 100 13.71 -29.32 -22.91
N VAL A 101 12.72 -29.68 -22.09
CA VAL A 101 12.84 -29.71 -20.62
C VAL A 101 13.07 -31.15 -20.18
N ASP A 102 13.96 -31.37 -19.20
CA ASP A 102 14.19 -32.70 -18.65
C ASP A 102 12.89 -33.27 -18.06
N GLY A 103 12.53 -34.50 -18.44
CA GLY A 103 11.33 -35.17 -17.93
C GLY A 103 11.28 -35.29 -16.41
N ARG A 104 12.44 -35.43 -15.74
CA ARG A 104 12.56 -35.43 -14.26
C ARG A 104 12.26 -34.06 -13.67
N GLU A 105 12.73 -32.99 -14.32
CA GLU A 105 12.43 -31.62 -13.92
C GLU A 105 10.93 -31.33 -14.07
N LEU A 106 10.35 -31.71 -15.22
CA LEU A 106 8.91 -31.58 -15.48
C LEU A 106 8.08 -32.33 -14.43
N GLN A 107 8.47 -33.57 -14.08
CA GLN A 107 7.83 -34.33 -13.01
C GLN A 107 8.02 -33.70 -11.63
N ALA A 108 9.19 -33.17 -11.32
CA ALA A 108 9.47 -32.49 -10.05
C ALA A 108 8.60 -31.24 -9.89
N VAL A 109 8.47 -30.45 -10.97
CA VAL A 109 7.60 -29.27 -11.00
C VAL A 109 6.13 -29.67 -10.84
N LEU A 110 5.67 -30.72 -11.53
CA LEU A 110 4.30 -31.23 -11.39
C LEU A 110 4.01 -31.80 -9.98
N ARG A 111 5.01 -32.37 -9.30
CA ARG A 111 4.88 -32.77 -7.89
C ARG A 111 4.73 -31.56 -6.99
N ARG A 112 5.59 -30.54 -7.16
CA ARG A 112 5.54 -29.29 -6.39
C ARG A 112 4.21 -28.55 -6.60
N ALA A 113 3.70 -28.55 -7.83
CA ALA A 113 2.40 -27.98 -8.18
C ALA A 113 1.24 -28.64 -7.43
N ARG A 114 1.29 -29.97 -7.23
CA ARG A 114 0.28 -30.72 -6.46
C ARG A 114 0.38 -30.48 -4.96
N SER A 115 1.59 -30.44 -4.41
CA SER A 115 1.81 -30.17 -2.98
C SER A 115 1.44 -28.74 -2.57
N GLY A 116 1.51 -27.78 -3.49
CA GLY A 116 1.10 -26.39 -3.23
C GLY A 116 -0.41 -26.19 -3.04
N ASP A 117 -1.24 -27.13 -3.50
CA ASP A 117 -2.70 -27.08 -3.38
C ASP A 117 -3.21 -27.77 -2.08
N ALA A 118 -2.42 -28.71 -1.55
CA ALA A 118 -2.73 -29.43 -0.31
C ALA A 118 -2.75 -28.53 0.94
N GLY A 119 -2.18 -27.32 0.88
CA GLY A 119 -2.26 -26.34 1.97
C GLY A 119 -3.62 -25.61 2.07
N ARG A 120 -4.49 -25.73 1.06
CA ARG A 120 -5.82 -25.07 1.03
C ARG A 120 -7.00 -26.04 1.04
N GLN A 121 -6.77 -27.32 0.74
CA GLN A 121 -7.76 -28.40 0.82
C GLN A 121 -7.24 -29.51 1.73
N GLY A 122 -7.29 -29.28 3.04
CA GLY A 122 -6.70 -30.24 3.99
C GLY A 122 -7.01 -29.94 5.45
N SER A 123 -8.18 -29.38 5.75
CA SER A 123 -8.71 -29.31 7.11
C SER A 123 -10.12 -29.89 7.13
N SER A 124 -10.26 -31.12 6.63
CA SER A 124 -11.44 -31.94 6.88
C SER A 124 -11.11 -33.39 6.57
N ALA A 125 -10.42 -34.08 7.48
CA ALA A 125 -10.53 -35.53 7.67
C ALA A 125 -9.71 -35.97 8.89
N SER A 126 -10.46 -36.37 9.92
CA SER A 126 -10.22 -37.56 10.72
C SER A 126 -8.93 -37.64 11.53
N SER A 127 -9.04 -37.23 12.79
CA SER A 127 -8.23 -37.80 13.88
C SER A 127 -9.19 -38.43 14.89
N GLU A 128 -9.69 -39.62 14.54
CA GLU A 128 -10.25 -40.52 15.55
C GLU A 128 -9.17 -41.47 16.06
N ALA A 129 -8.94 -41.33 17.38
CA ALA A 129 -8.75 -42.39 18.34
C ALA A 129 -7.43 -43.19 18.33
N SER A 130 -6.56 -42.85 19.28
CA SER A 130 -6.07 -43.86 20.22
C SER A 130 -6.20 -43.36 21.66
N ARG A 131 -6.92 -44.15 22.46
CA ARG A 131 -7.25 -44.00 23.89
C ARG A 131 -5.95 -44.10 24.73
N ARG A 132 -5.78 -43.48 25.91
CA ARG A 132 -6.56 -43.62 27.17
C ARG A 132 -6.18 -42.55 28.22
N PRO A 133 -6.99 -42.39 29.30
CA PRO A 133 -7.06 -41.22 30.17
C PRO A 133 -6.29 -41.39 31.49
N ASP A 134 -6.01 -40.29 32.21
CA ASP A 134 -6.50 -40.11 33.61
C ASP A 134 -6.09 -38.76 34.23
N VAL A 135 -7.06 -38.15 34.95
CA VAL A 135 -7.06 -37.10 36.02
C VAL A 135 -6.27 -35.78 35.82
N ASP A 136 -6.76 -34.56 36.13
CA ASP A 136 -7.85 -34.11 37.02
C ASP A 136 -8.17 -32.60 36.80
N VAL A 137 -9.44 -32.22 36.99
CA VAL A 137 -10.04 -30.91 37.41
C VAL A 137 -9.92 -29.62 36.53
N ASP A 138 -11.08 -29.26 35.95
CA ASP A 138 -11.61 -27.94 35.49
C ASP A 138 -12.25 -27.17 36.70
N PRO A 139 -12.62 -25.85 36.75
CA PRO A 139 -13.18 -25.09 35.63
C PRO A 139 -13.05 -23.54 35.51
N ARG A 140 -13.36 -23.11 34.26
CA ARG A 140 -14.03 -21.87 33.79
C ARG A 140 -13.21 -20.61 33.45
N SER A 141 -13.05 -20.21 32.17
CA SER A 141 -14.00 -19.55 31.20
C SER A 141 -14.16 -18.05 31.54
N GLU A 142 -14.11 -17.03 30.67
CA GLU A 142 -14.31 -16.76 29.23
C GLU A 142 -13.38 -15.54 28.89
N ASP A 143 -12.82 -15.33 27.70
CA ASP A 143 -13.52 -14.79 26.54
C ASP A 143 -12.76 -15.11 25.24
N ALA A 144 -13.47 -15.75 24.32
CA ALA A 144 -13.16 -15.78 22.91
C ALA A 144 -13.87 -14.61 22.23
N ILE A 145 -13.16 -13.81 21.42
CA ILE A 145 -13.78 -13.14 20.27
C ILE A 145 -12.88 -13.28 19.04
N GLU A 146 -13.25 -14.28 18.25
CA GLU A 146 -13.50 -14.23 16.80
C GLU A 146 -12.43 -13.66 15.85
N GLY A 147 -11.74 -14.61 15.20
CA GLY A 147 -11.32 -14.42 13.82
C GLY A 147 -12.55 -14.29 12.93
N SER A 148 -12.77 -13.08 12.41
CA SER A 148 -13.77 -12.84 11.36
C SER A 148 -13.11 -12.95 10.00
N SER A 149 -13.43 -14.03 9.32
CA SER A 149 -13.27 -14.21 7.88
C SER A 149 -14.21 -13.23 7.16
N SER A 150 -13.73 -12.02 6.92
CA SER A 150 -14.47 -10.96 6.23
C SER A 150 -14.12 -10.96 4.75
N ASP A 151 -14.94 -11.69 3.99
CA ASP A 151 -15.39 -11.42 2.63
C ASP A 151 -14.87 -10.11 2.00
N GLY A 152 -13.87 -10.18 1.11
CA GLY A 152 -13.52 -9.22 0.04
C GLY A 152 -13.51 -7.71 0.30
N ALA A 153 -13.67 -7.26 1.54
CA ALA A 153 -13.93 -5.89 1.90
C ALA A 153 -12.60 -5.15 2.00
N TYR A 154 -12.44 -4.14 1.15
CA TYR A 154 -11.28 -3.25 1.16
C TYR A 154 -11.03 -2.72 2.58
N ASP A 155 -9.94 -3.17 3.21
CA ASP A 155 -9.48 -2.66 4.50
C ASP A 155 -8.86 -1.26 4.29
N PRO A 156 -9.51 -0.19 4.76
CA PRO A 156 -9.07 1.19 4.52
C PRO A 156 -7.79 1.55 5.29
N THR A 157 -7.30 0.68 6.18
CA THR A 157 -6.05 0.86 6.91
C THR A 157 -4.85 0.28 6.16
N ARG A 158 -5.07 -0.45 5.05
CA ARG A 158 -4.02 -1.15 4.30
C ARG A 158 -3.83 -0.61 2.89
N CYS A 159 -2.59 -0.65 2.43
CA CYS A 159 -2.22 -0.27 1.07
C CYS A 159 -2.77 -1.30 0.08
N ILE A 160 -3.56 -0.87 -0.92
CA ILE A 160 -4.12 -1.78 -1.96
C ILE A 160 -3.02 -2.55 -2.73
N ARG A 161 -1.80 -2.01 -2.79
CA ARG A 161 -0.73 -2.61 -3.59
C ARG A 161 0.09 -3.65 -2.84
N CYS A 162 0.41 -3.39 -1.57
CA CYS A 162 1.38 -4.18 -0.82
C CYS A 162 0.87 -4.61 0.57
N ASP A 163 -0.39 -4.31 0.87
CA ASP A 163 -1.08 -4.56 2.14
C ASP A 163 -0.41 -4.00 3.39
N ALA A 164 0.60 -3.15 3.19
CA ALA A 164 1.26 -2.44 4.26
C ALA A 164 0.24 -1.56 5.00
N ALA A 165 0.19 -1.72 6.32
CA ALA A 165 -0.58 -0.84 7.18
C ALA A 165 -0.13 0.62 6.96
N MET A 166 -1.10 1.46 6.58
CA MET A 166 -0.86 2.85 6.23
C MET A 166 -0.88 3.77 7.45
N LEU A 167 -1.59 3.41 8.54
CA LEU A 167 -1.59 4.08 9.86
C LEU A 167 -2.10 3.13 10.98
N ASP A 168 -1.75 3.45 12.25
CA ASP A 168 -2.20 2.78 13.49
C ASP A 168 -3.74 2.87 13.66
N GLU A 169 -4.34 1.83 14.24
CA GLU A 169 -5.81 1.71 14.43
C GLU A 169 -6.43 2.89 15.21
N ASP A 170 -5.63 3.59 16.02
CA ASP A 170 -6.08 4.69 16.90
C ASP A 170 -6.02 6.09 16.25
N ALA A 171 -5.53 6.22 15.01
CA ALA A 171 -5.53 7.49 14.32
C ALA A 171 -6.92 7.81 13.78
N ALA A 172 -7.69 8.60 14.53
CA ALA A 172 -8.99 9.15 14.15
C ALA A 172 -9.04 9.52 12.65
N PRO A 173 -10.17 9.28 11.95
CA PRO A 173 -10.26 9.45 10.51
C PRO A 173 -9.86 10.88 10.13
N ARG A 174 -8.68 11.00 9.49
CA ARG A 174 -8.20 12.27 8.94
C ARG A 174 -9.31 12.84 8.04
N ARG A 175 -9.71 14.10 8.26
CA ARG A 175 -10.57 14.82 7.32
C ARG A 175 -9.86 14.88 5.97
N GLY A 176 -10.54 14.43 4.91
CA GLY A 176 -10.00 14.38 3.54
C GLY A 176 -9.99 12.98 2.91
N ARG A 177 -9.65 12.89 1.62
CA ARG A 177 -9.62 11.61 0.89
C ARG A 177 -8.57 10.67 1.48
N ARG A 178 -9.03 9.52 1.99
CA ARG A 178 -8.15 8.46 2.53
C ARG A 178 -7.10 8.06 1.50
N ARG A 179 -5.85 7.91 1.95
CA ARG A 179 -4.76 7.39 1.11
C ARG A 179 -5.06 5.92 0.80
N LEU A 180 -4.91 5.53 -0.47
CA LEU A 180 -5.07 4.16 -0.95
C LEU A 180 -3.75 3.38 -1.01
N TYR A 181 -2.63 4.11 -0.99
CA TYR A 181 -1.29 3.58 -1.16
C TYR A 181 -0.36 4.13 -0.08
N CYS A 182 0.53 3.28 0.45
CA CYS A 182 1.48 3.66 1.49
C CYS A 182 2.55 4.65 0.99
N SER A 183 2.80 4.68 -0.32
CA SER A 183 3.81 5.54 -0.96
C SER A 183 3.44 5.90 -2.41
N ASP A 184 4.08 6.92 -2.95
CA ASP A 184 3.99 7.27 -4.38
C ASP A 184 4.59 6.20 -5.30
N THR A 185 5.50 5.36 -4.79
CA THR A 185 6.03 4.20 -5.53
C THR A 185 4.96 3.13 -5.67
N CYS A 186 4.28 2.74 -4.57
CA CYS A 186 3.16 1.79 -4.64
C CYS A 186 2.02 2.29 -5.54
N ARG A 187 1.74 3.59 -5.54
CA ARG A 187 0.78 4.22 -6.47
C ARG A 187 1.23 4.07 -7.93
N ARG A 188 2.48 4.38 -8.24
CA ARG A 188 3.05 4.28 -9.59
C ARG A 188 3.06 2.84 -10.09
N ASP A 189 3.48 1.90 -9.26
CA ASP A 189 3.55 0.48 -9.62
C ASP A 189 2.17 -0.14 -9.82
N ALA A 190 1.19 0.21 -8.98
CA ALA A 190 -0.19 -0.18 -9.18
C ALA A 190 -0.79 0.41 -10.47
N SER A 191 -0.41 1.64 -10.83
CA SER A 191 -0.80 2.24 -12.12
C SER A 191 -0.10 1.55 -13.29
N ALA A 192 1.18 1.21 -13.15
CA ALA A 192 1.95 0.50 -14.17
C ALA A 192 1.38 -0.91 -14.41
N ALA A 193 1.02 -1.63 -13.35
CA ALA A 193 0.38 -2.94 -13.43
C ALA A 193 -0.98 -2.88 -14.15
N ARG A 194 -1.81 -1.87 -13.86
CA ARG A 194 -3.09 -1.65 -14.57
C ARG A 194 -2.87 -1.30 -16.04
N ASN A 195 -1.93 -0.42 -16.34
CA ASN A 195 -1.61 -0.06 -17.73
C ASN A 195 -1.01 -1.26 -18.49
N ALA A 196 -0.20 -2.08 -17.84
CA ALA A 196 0.34 -3.31 -18.41
C ALA A 196 -0.80 -4.30 -18.71
N ALA A 197 -1.70 -4.56 -17.75
CA ALA A 197 -2.86 -5.41 -17.95
C ALA A 197 -3.77 -4.91 -19.09
N GLN A 198 -3.99 -3.59 -19.20
CA GLN A 198 -4.72 -2.99 -20.32
C GLN A 198 -4.00 -3.17 -21.67
N ARG A 199 -2.67 -3.12 -21.69
CA ARG A 199 -1.85 -3.35 -22.89
C ARG A 199 -1.82 -4.81 -23.31
N TYR A 200 -1.76 -5.76 -22.37
CA TYR A 200 -1.81 -7.19 -22.68
C TYR A 200 -3.17 -7.65 -23.24
N GLY A 201 -4.24 -6.86 -23.01
CA GLY A 201 -5.57 -7.11 -23.58
C GLY A 201 -5.84 -6.41 -24.92
N ALA A 202 -4.94 -5.57 -25.42
CA ALA A 202 -5.12 -4.82 -26.67
C ALA A 202 -4.14 -5.30 -27.74
N PRO A 203 -4.60 -5.69 -28.95
CA PRO A 203 -3.69 -6.03 -30.03
C PRO A 203 -2.80 -4.84 -30.37
N ILE A 204 -1.49 -5.05 -30.40
CA ILE A 204 -0.48 -4.02 -30.72
C ILE A 204 -0.74 -3.56 -32.15
N ARG A 205 -1.31 -2.36 -32.31
CA ARG A 205 -1.37 -1.70 -33.62
C ARG A 205 -0.05 -1.02 -33.86
N VAL A 206 0.79 -1.64 -34.69
CA VAL A 206 1.93 -0.96 -35.31
C VAL A 206 1.33 0.04 -36.29
N ILE A 207 1.31 1.31 -35.91
CA ILE A 207 1.01 2.40 -36.82
C ILE A 207 2.36 2.88 -37.34
N GLU A 208 2.68 2.49 -38.56
CA GLU A 208 3.74 3.17 -39.31
C GLU A 208 3.30 4.62 -39.48
N VAL A 209 4.10 5.56 -38.96
CA VAL A 209 3.84 6.99 -39.12
C VAL A 209 4.57 7.45 -40.38
N PRO A 210 3.87 7.81 -41.48
CA PRO A 210 4.51 8.48 -42.59
C PRO A 210 4.88 9.88 -42.15
N ARG A 211 6.18 10.19 -42.22
CA ARG A 211 6.70 11.53 -41.99
C ARG A 211 6.41 12.39 -43.22
N VAL A 212 5.34 13.19 -43.18
CA VAL A 212 5.11 14.24 -44.20
C VAL A 212 4.77 15.57 -43.54
N ALA A 213 5.35 16.60 -44.14
CA ALA A 213 5.42 17.99 -43.75
C ALA A 213 4.06 18.72 -43.72
N ALA A 214 4.09 19.89 -43.09
CA ALA A 214 3.03 20.88 -42.99
C ALA A 214 2.29 21.17 -44.31
N SER A 215 0.98 21.43 -44.23
CA SER A 215 0.40 22.68 -44.74
C SER A 215 -1.06 22.83 -44.29
N GLN A 216 -1.47 24.09 -44.22
CA GLN A 216 -2.78 24.63 -43.90
C GLN A 216 -3.87 24.15 -44.88
N ASN A 217 -5.13 24.13 -44.44
CA ASN A 217 -6.14 25.05 -44.97
C ASN A 217 -7.46 24.97 -44.20
N GLN A 218 -7.93 26.15 -43.83
CA GLN A 218 -9.29 26.45 -43.40
C GLN A 218 -10.22 26.34 -44.61
N SER A 219 -11.46 25.93 -44.40
CA SER A 219 -12.60 26.42 -45.19
C SER A 219 -13.84 26.42 -44.30
N ALA A 220 -14.48 27.57 -44.33
CA ALA A 220 -15.63 27.97 -43.54
C ALA A 220 -16.93 27.46 -44.15
N GLU A 221 -17.93 27.26 -43.31
CA GLU A 221 -19.33 27.25 -43.73
C GLU A 221 -20.17 27.97 -42.66
N THR A 222 -20.92 28.97 -43.12
CA THR A 222 -21.73 29.97 -42.41
C THR A 222 -22.98 29.39 -41.74
N PRO A 223 -23.51 30.06 -40.69
CA PRO A 223 -24.82 30.69 -40.89
C PRO A 223 -24.99 32.09 -40.25
N GLU A 224 -25.78 32.90 -40.96
CA GLU A 224 -26.52 34.13 -40.58
C GLU A 224 -27.39 33.97 -39.30
N PRO A 225 -28.08 35.03 -38.80
CA PRO A 225 -27.60 36.34 -38.39
C PRO A 225 -28.08 36.61 -36.94
N HIS A 226 -27.18 36.66 -35.97
CA HIS A 226 -27.57 37.06 -34.61
C HIS A 226 -26.81 38.30 -34.18
N GLN A 227 -27.62 39.31 -33.85
CA GLN A 227 -27.29 40.60 -33.27
C GLN A 227 -25.99 40.53 -32.47
N SER A 228 -25.09 41.48 -32.75
CA SER A 228 -23.85 41.69 -32.01
C SER A 228 -24.16 42.16 -30.59
N VAL A 229 -24.69 41.24 -29.80
CA VAL A 229 -24.75 41.32 -28.36
C VAL A 229 -23.28 41.26 -27.93
N ALA A 230 -22.79 42.33 -27.30
CA ALA A 230 -21.41 42.35 -26.82
C ALA A 230 -21.14 41.06 -26.03
N PRO A 231 -19.94 40.46 -26.09
CA PRO A 231 -19.68 39.14 -25.49
C PRO A 231 -20.14 39.02 -24.02
N MET A 232 -20.15 40.14 -23.30
CA MET A 232 -20.65 40.25 -21.93
C MET A 232 -22.18 40.17 -21.82
N ASP A 233 -22.92 40.78 -22.74
CA ASP A 233 -24.38 40.79 -22.75
C ASP A 233 -24.94 39.41 -23.14
N ALA A 234 -24.21 38.65 -23.97
CA ALA A 234 -24.57 37.28 -24.33
C ALA A 234 -24.36 36.32 -23.17
N VAL A 235 -23.28 36.53 -22.39
CA VAL A 235 -23.01 35.78 -21.16
C VAL A 235 -24.08 36.07 -20.12
N ASN A 236 -24.48 37.34 -19.94
CA ASN A 236 -25.55 37.71 -19.01
C ASN A 236 -26.90 37.07 -19.42
N SER A 237 -27.25 37.11 -20.70
CA SER A 237 -28.46 36.46 -21.20
C SER A 237 -28.47 34.94 -20.98
N VAL A 238 -27.31 34.27 -21.09
CA VAL A 238 -27.19 32.83 -20.81
C VAL A 238 -27.23 32.54 -19.32
N LEU A 239 -26.81 33.47 -18.45
CA LEU A 239 -26.95 33.33 -17.00
C LEU A 239 -28.40 33.50 -16.55
N ASP A 240 -29.16 34.37 -17.22
CA ASP A 240 -30.57 34.64 -16.92
C ASP A 240 -31.51 33.54 -17.45
N ASP A 241 -31.15 32.88 -18.57
CA ASP A 241 -31.88 31.72 -19.10
C ASP A 241 -31.35 30.41 -18.49
N GLY A 242 -32.11 29.89 -17.52
CA GLY A 242 -31.77 28.64 -16.82
C GLY A 242 -31.68 27.40 -17.71
N GLU A 243 -32.37 27.34 -18.86
CA GLU A 243 -32.28 26.20 -19.78
C GLU A 243 -31.02 26.27 -20.64
N ALA A 244 -30.71 27.46 -21.17
CA ALA A 244 -29.46 27.72 -21.87
C ALA A 244 -28.24 27.46 -20.98
N LEU A 245 -28.27 27.90 -19.71
CA LEU A 245 -27.21 27.66 -18.74
C LEU A 245 -26.97 26.16 -18.48
N ARG A 246 -28.04 25.39 -18.30
CA ARG A 246 -27.95 23.92 -18.11
C ARG A 246 -27.38 23.24 -19.34
N GLY A 247 -27.77 23.66 -20.54
CA GLY A 247 -27.22 23.17 -21.80
C GLY A 247 -25.72 23.43 -21.90
N LEU A 248 -25.29 24.65 -21.61
CA LEU A 248 -23.88 25.05 -21.63
C LEU A 248 -23.04 24.24 -20.63
N LEU A 249 -23.50 24.11 -19.38
CA LEU A 249 -22.81 23.33 -18.35
C LEU A 249 -22.68 21.85 -18.74
N THR A 250 -23.72 21.28 -19.35
CA THR A 250 -23.69 19.89 -19.85
C THR A 250 -22.64 19.73 -20.95
N ARG A 251 -22.56 20.68 -21.87
CA ARG A 251 -21.60 20.65 -22.97
C ARG A 251 -20.16 20.81 -22.48
N VAL A 252 -19.91 21.70 -21.51
CA VAL A 252 -18.61 21.84 -20.85
C VAL A 252 -18.21 20.54 -20.14
N ALA A 253 -19.16 19.89 -19.45
CA ALA A 253 -18.92 18.61 -18.81
C ALA A 253 -18.57 17.48 -19.80
N GLU A 254 -19.21 17.45 -20.98
CA GLU A 254 -18.87 16.52 -22.06
C GLU A 254 -17.46 16.75 -22.60
N GLN A 255 -17.09 18.00 -22.88
CA GLN A 255 -15.74 18.34 -23.35
C GLN A 255 -14.67 18.03 -22.31
N ALA A 256 -14.98 18.20 -21.02
CA ALA A 256 -14.12 17.79 -19.92
C ALA A 256 -13.88 16.27 -19.91
N ARG A 257 -14.95 15.46 -20.09
CA ARG A 257 -14.84 13.98 -20.18
C ARG A 257 -13.99 13.55 -21.37
N LEU A 258 -14.09 14.27 -22.49
CA LEU A 258 -13.29 14.03 -23.69
C LEU A 258 -11.87 14.62 -23.63
N LYS A 259 -11.48 15.29 -22.53
CA LYS A 259 -10.18 15.96 -22.35
C LYS A 259 -9.86 16.99 -23.45
N LYS A 260 -10.88 17.65 -23.99
CA LYS A 260 -10.76 18.64 -25.07
C LYS A 260 -10.75 20.09 -24.58
N LEU A 261 -10.92 20.32 -23.28
CA LEU A 261 -10.85 21.64 -22.68
C LEU A 261 -9.39 22.12 -22.56
N ASP A 262 -9.18 23.39 -22.85
CA ASP A 262 -7.94 24.08 -22.55
C ASP A 262 -7.76 24.25 -21.03
N ARG A 263 -6.53 24.52 -20.62
CA ARG A 263 -6.15 24.57 -19.20
C ARG A 263 -6.86 25.70 -18.43
N ALA A 264 -7.13 26.83 -19.08
CA ALA A 264 -7.76 27.98 -18.45
C ALA A 264 -9.24 27.68 -18.17
N THR A 265 -9.98 27.20 -19.18
CA THR A 265 -11.39 26.81 -19.03
C THR A 265 -11.58 25.68 -18.01
N LEU A 266 -10.66 24.71 -17.96
CA LEU A 266 -10.71 23.62 -16.98
C LEU A 266 -10.48 24.12 -15.54
N THR A 267 -9.68 25.17 -15.35
CA THR A 267 -9.46 25.79 -14.04
C THR A 267 -10.71 26.55 -13.60
N ALA A 268 -11.28 27.36 -14.48
CA ALA A 268 -12.52 28.09 -14.22
C ALA A 268 -13.69 27.14 -13.89
N ALA A 269 -13.81 25.99 -14.58
CA ALA A 269 -14.82 24.99 -14.29
C ALA A 269 -14.66 24.34 -12.89
N ARG A 270 -13.42 24.19 -12.40
CA ARG A 270 -13.15 23.69 -11.04
C ARG A 270 -13.52 24.73 -9.99
N ASP A 271 -13.21 26.00 -10.24
CA ASP A 271 -13.56 27.09 -9.33
C ASP A 271 -15.07 27.23 -9.21
N LEU A 272 -15.81 27.13 -10.33
CA LEU A 272 -17.27 27.07 -10.32
C LEU A 272 -17.77 25.84 -9.53
N SER A 273 -17.20 24.67 -9.76
CA SER A 273 -17.58 23.45 -9.04
C SER A 273 -17.37 23.59 -7.52
N ASN A 274 -16.25 24.16 -7.10
CA ASN A 274 -15.93 24.44 -5.70
C ASN A 274 -16.85 25.51 -5.10
N ALA A 275 -17.24 26.52 -5.86
CA ALA A 275 -18.16 27.57 -5.41
C ALA A 275 -19.59 27.03 -5.21
N VAL A 276 -20.07 26.16 -6.11
CA VAL A 276 -21.38 25.50 -5.98
C VAL A 276 -21.38 24.46 -4.87
N HIS A 277 -20.26 23.74 -4.68
CA HIS A 277 -20.11 22.74 -3.64
C HIS A 277 -19.20 23.26 -2.52
N ARG A 278 -19.51 24.44 -1.95
CA ARG A 278 -18.80 24.94 -0.75
C ARG A 278 -18.85 23.81 0.29
N HIS A 279 -17.69 23.21 0.56
CA HIS A 279 -17.49 21.99 1.36
C HIS A 279 -17.57 20.62 0.66
N ARG A 280 -17.11 20.50 -0.59
CA ARG A 280 -16.41 19.28 -0.99
C ARG A 280 -14.94 19.43 -0.69
N ASP A 281 -14.52 19.05 0.51
CA ASP A 281 -13.12 18.86 0.85
C ASP A 281 -12.62 17.59 0.12
N TRP A 282 -11.77 17.75 -0.90
CA TRP A 282 -11.02 16.66 -1.54
C TRP A 282 -9.60 16.58 -1.02
#